data_AF-A0A397BWD6-F1
#
_entry.id   AF-A0A397BWD6-F1
#
_cell.length_a   1.000
_cell.length_b   1.000
_cell.length_c   1.000
_cell.angle_alpha   90.00
_cell.angle_beta   90.00
_cell.angle_gamma   90.00
#
_symmetry.space_group_name_H-M   'P 1'
#
loop_
_entity.id
_entity.type
_entity.pdbx_description
1 polymer ?
#
loop_
_entity_poly.entity_id
_entity_poly.type
_entity_poly.pdbx_seq_one_letter_code
_entity_poly.pdbx_strand_id
1 'polypeptide(L)'
;NNPQNTTFLAHAKAWEAQVFLNTSFSSPSGLVVERMAQRSVEDALTVETQQNAFVVVLSYGVMFVYVALALGNARDPVRSRFGLGLWGILIVLFSMGIAFGVAVCVMRIEITMITLEVVPFLILAIGVDNMFILTNELDRLTRCQSHFHSLPQLVGEAMMHVGPSITVAAASESLAFLVGAYTKIPALESFCMVAALAVARRYDLCPWIKKPYVLSPDKARQIRAYSDDAAAVDSSVVQTFLDSKWIPLLFAKWTQRLVVRLV
;
A
#
# COMPACT_ATOMS: atom_id res chain seq x y z
N ASN A 1 25.45 -20.61 -26.35
CA ASN A 1 25.01 -19.36 -25.71
C ASN A 1 25.73 -18.17 -26.30
N ASN A 2 25.25 -17.63 -27.42
CA ASN A 2 25.74 -16.36 -27.96
C ASN A 2 24.55 -15.37 -27.99
N PRO A 3 24.55 -14.30 -27.17
CA PRO A 3 23.45 -13.35 -27.06
C PRO A 3 23.26 -12.45 -28.31
N GLN A 4 24.06 -12.64 -29.36
CA GLN A 4 24.12 -11.79 -30.55
C GLN A 4 23.12 -12.15 -31.67
N ASN A 5 22.36 -13.24 -31.55
CA ASN A 5 21.46 -13.68 -32.63
C ASN A 5 19.98 -13.63 -32.21
N THR A 6 19.51 -12.44 -31.83
CA THR A 6 18.11 -12.17 -31.44
C THR A 6 17.11 -12.57 -32.53
N THR A 7 17.51 -12.48 -33.80
CA THR A 7 16.74 -12.94 -34.97
C THR A 7 16.56 -14.46 -34.97
N PHE A 8 17.63 -15.24 -34.73
CA PHE A 8 17.51 -16.70 -34.63
C PHE A 8 16.60 -17.12 -33.47
N LEU A 9 16.72 -16.46 -32.32
CA LEU A 9 15.88 -16.75 -31.15
C LEU A 9 14.40 -16.43 -31.42
N ALA A 10 14.11 -15.34 -32.13
CA ALA A 10 12.76 -15.01 -32.56
C ALA A 10 12.20 -16.05 -33.55
N HIS A 11 13.01 -16.51 -34.51
CA HIS A 11 12.61 -17.57 -35.45
C HIS A 11 12.36 -18.90 -34.73
N ALA A 12 13.20 -19.27 -33.77
CA ALA A 12 13.00 -20.46 -32.95
C ALA A 12 11.69 -20.37 -32.13
N LYS A 13 11.43 -19.25 -31.47
CA LYS A 13 10.16 -19.01 -30.75
C LYS A 13 8.94 -19.06 -31.67
N ALA A 14 9.05 -18.53 -32.89
CA ALA A 14 7.98 -18.56 -33.88
C ALA A 14 7.68 -19.99 -34.37
N TRP A 15 8.72 -20.78 -34.62
CA TRP A 15 8.59 -22.18 -35.00
C TRP A 15 7.95 -23.02 -33.89
N GLU A 16 8.40 -22.85 -32.64
CA GLU A 16 7.80 -23.54 -31.49
C GLU A 16 6.29 -23.26 -31.36
N ALA A 17 5.86 -22.01 -31.54
CA ALA A 17 4.45 -21.64 -31.47
C ALA A 17 3.63 -22.18 -32.65
N GLN A 18 4.11 -21.96 -33.88
CA GLN A 18 3.32 -22.22 -35.08
C GLN A 18 3.33 -23.71 -35.48
N VAL A 19 4.45 -24.40 -35.25
CA VAL A 19 4.63 -25.77 -35.72
C VAL A 19 4.46 -26.75 -34.56
N PHE A 20 5.16 -26.56 -33.44
CA PHE A 20 5.16 -27.57 -32.38
C PHE A 20 3.90 -27.56 -31.52
N LEU A 21 3.45 -26.37 -31.09
CA LEU A 21 2.29 -26.23 -30.20
C LEU A 21 0.95 -26.27 -30.95
N ASN A 22 0.88 -25.71 -32.16
CA ASN A 22 -0.37 -25.63 -32.92
C ASN A 22 -0.70 -26.89 -33.74
N THR A 23 0.28 -27.77 -34.03
CA THR A 23 0.00 -29.00 -34.79
C THR A 23 -0.80 -29.98 -33.94
N SER A 24 -1.97 -30.38 -34.43
CA SER A 24 -2.77 -31.45 -33.84
C SER A 24 -2.23 -32.82 -34.27
N PHE A 25 -1.68 -33.60 -33.33
CA PHE A 25 -1.29 -34.98 -33.59
C PHE A 25 -2.48 -35.91 -33.34
N SER A 26 -2.88 -36.68 -34.35
CA SER A 26 -3.87 -37.74 -34.17
C SER A 26 -3.19 -38.91 -33.45
N SER A 27 -3.53 -39.13 -32.17
CA SER A 27 -3.03 -40.28 -31.43
C SER A 27 -3.90 -41.54 -31.67
N PRO A 28 -3.30 -42.74 -31.72
CA PRO A 28 -4.07 -43.98 -31.72
C PRO A 28 -4.92 -44.11 -30.44
N SER A 29 -6.03 -44.84 -30.53
CA SER A 29 -6.95 -45.06 -29.41
C SER A 29 -6.22 -45.59 -28.17
N GLY A 30 -6.22 -44.82 -27.08
CA GLY A 30 -5.60 -45.16 -25.80
C GLY A 30 -4.27 -44.45 -25.49
N LEU A 31 -3.71 -43.66 -26.42
CA LEU A 31 -2.49 -42.90 -26.18
C LEU A 31 -2.80 -41.42 -25.89
N VAL A 32 -2.49 -40.96 -24.66
CA VAL A 32 -2.53 -39.55 -24.26
C VAL A 32 -1.14 -38.94 -24.49
N VAL A 33 -1.07 -37.84 -25.23
CA VAL A 33 0.19 -37.16 -25.55
C VAL A 33 0.20 -35.80 -24.86
N GLU A 34 1.14 -35.62 -23.93
CA GLU A 34 1.44 -34.35 -23.29
C GLU A 34 2.72 -33.77 -23.87
N ARG A 35 2.78 -32.44 -23.98
CA ARG A 35 3.86 -31.75 -24.70
C ARG A 35 4.21 -30.44 -24.01
N MET A 36 5.51 -30.17 -23.96
CA MET A 36 6.10 -28.98 -23.35
C MET A 36 7.15 -28.40 -24.31
N ALA A 37 7.11 -27.09 -24.52
CA ALA A 37 8.13 -26.34 -25.25
C ALA A 37 8.79 -25.33 -24.30
N GLN A 38 10.00 -24.85 -24.63
CA GLN A 38 10.70 -23.90 -23.75
C GLN A 38 9.90 -22.61 -23.53
N ARG A 39 9.22 -22.09 -24.58
CA ARG A 39 8.32 -20.93 -24.46
C ARG A 39 6.97 -21.22 -23.79
N SER A 40 6.55 -22.47 -23.69
CA SER A 40 5.18 -22.82 -23.28
C SER A 40 4.88 -22.41 -21.83
N VAL A 41 5.88 -22.42 -20.95
CA VAL A 41 5.75 -21.94 -19.57
C VAL A 41 5.54 -20.42 -19.53
N GLU A 42 6.32 -19.67 -20.31
CA GLU A 42 6.18 -18.21 -20.43
C GLU A 42 4.80 -17.85 -20.99
N ASP A 43 4.36 -18.53 -22.05
CA ASP A 43 3.05 -18.29 -22.67
C ASP A 43 1.90 -18.61 -21.71
N ALA A 44 1.94 -19.76 -21.03
CA ALA A 44 0.92 -20.15 -20.06
C ALA A 44 0.81 -19.12 -18.92
N LEU A 45 1.93 -18.64 -18.39
CA LEU A 45 1.94 -17.58 -17.36
C LEU A 45 1.31 -16.27 -17.87
N THR A 46 1.58 -15.88 -19.12
CA THR A 46 0.97 -14.67 -19.69
C THR A 46 -0.54 -14.79 -19.89
N VAL A 47 -1.03 -15.97 -20.29
CA VAL A 47 -2.47 -16.22 -20.45
C VAL A 47 -3.18 -16.19 -19.10
N GLU A 48 -2.65 -16.90 -18.10
CA GLU A 48 -3.17 -16.91 -16.73
C GLU A 48 -3.19 -15.51 -16.12
N THR A 49 -2.12 -14.73 -16.35
CA THR A 49 -2.04 -13.33 -15.94
C THR A 49 -3.17 -12.49 -16.53
N GLN A 50 -3.40 -12.59 -17.84
CA GLN A 50 -4.42 -11.79 -18.53
C GLN A 50 -5.82 -12.15 -18.07
N GLN A 51 -6.09 -13.43 -17.82
CA GLN A 51 -7.37 -13.88 -17.27
C GLN A 51 -7.59 -13.39 -15.84
N ASN A 52 -6.54 -13.37 -15.01
CA ASN A 52 -6.63 -12.92 -13.62
C ASN A 52 -6.54 -11.40 -13.44
N ALA A 53 -6.14 -10.64 -14.48
CA ALA A 53 -5.97 -9.18 -14.40
C ALA A 53 -7.23 -8.46 -13.90
N PHE A 54 -8.43 -8.89 -14.33
CA PHE A 54 -9.69 -8.30 -13.88
C PHE A 54 -9.91 -8.52 -12.37
N VAL A 55 -9.64 -9.74 -11.88
CA VAL A 55 -9.79 -10.09 -10.46
C VAL A 55 -8.84 -9.25 -9.59
N VAL A 56 -7.61 -9.04 -10.07
CA VAL A 56 -6.61 -8.21 -9.39
C VAL A 56 -7.05 -6.73 -9.34
N VAL A 57 -7.53 -6.16 -10.44
CA VAL A 57 -8.03 -4.77 -10.46
C VAL A 57 -9.24 -4.61 -9.52
N LEU A 58 -10.15 -5.60 -9.52
CA LEU A 58 -11.30 -5.60 -8.63
C LEU A 58 -10.90 -5.70 -7.15
N SER A 59 -9.93 -6.56 -6.81
CA SER A 59 -9.47 -6.73 -5.43
C SER A 59 -8.81 -5.45 -4.90
N TYR A 60 -8.01 -4.77 -5.71
CA TYR A 60 -7.49 -3.44 -5.37
C TYR A 60 -8.61 -2.41 -5.20
N GLY A 61 -9.59 -2.39 -6.10
CA GLY A 61 -10.74 -1.49 -6.00
C GLY A 61 -11.49 -1.65 -4.68
N VAL A 62 -11.83 -2.90 -4.31
CA VAL A 62 -12.50 -3.22 -3.04
C VAL A 62 -11.63 -2.84 -1.84
N MET A 63 -10.33 -3.10 -1.88
CA MET A 63 -9.40 -2.73 -0.82
C MET A 63 -9.32 -1.21 -0.64
N PHE A 64 -9.23 -0.43 -1.72
CA PHE A 64 -9.21 1.02 -1.65
C PHE A 64 -10.52 1.57 -1.06
N VAL A 65 -11.67 0.99 -1.43
CA VAL A 65 -12.96 1.35 -0.85
C VAL A 65 -12.98 1.01 0.64
N TYR A 66 -12.52 -0.18 1.03
CA TYR A 66 -12.44 -0.58 2.43
C TYR A 66 -11.58 0.39 3.24
N VAL A 67 -10.38 0.74 2.78
CA VAL A 67 -9.47 1.66 3.45
C VAL A 67 -10.07 3.06 3.52
N ALA A 68 -10.66 3.55 2.43
CA ALA A 68 -11.36 4.85 2.42
C ALA A 68 -12.52 4.89 3.41
N LEU A 69 -13.26 3.80 3.57
CA LEU A 69 -14.34 3.64 4.55
C LEU A 69 -13.84 3.39 5.97
N ALA A 70 -12.65 2.81 6.16
CA ALA A 70 -12.06 2.58 7.48
C ALA A 70 -11.43 3.86 8.06
N LEU A 71 -10.85 4.71 7.20
CA LEU A 71 -10.38 6.04 7.58
C LEU A 71 -11.53 7.06 7.66
N GLY A 72 -12.59 6.87 6.86
CA GLY A 72 -13.84 7.63 6.95
C GLY A 72 -14.72 7.15 8.09
N ASN A 73 -15.43 8.05 8.76
CA ASN A 73 -16.46 7.62 9.71
C ASN A 73 -17.70 7.16 8.91
N ALA A 74 -18.09 5.89 9.02
CA ALA A 74 -19.19 5.31 8.24
C ALA A 74 -20.59 5.73 8.72
N ARG A 75 -20.71 6.27 9.94
CA ARG A 75 -22.01 6.64 10.52
C ARG A 75 -22.58 7.96 9.98
N ASP A 76 -21.74 8.86 9.47
CA ASP A 76 -22.19 10.16 8.92
C ASP A 76 -21.52 10.47 7.57
N PRO A 77 -22.05 10.00 6.42
CA PRO A 77 -21.45 10.18 5.10
C PRO A 77 -21.37 11.65 4.63
N VAL A 78 -22.13 12.56 5.26
CA VAL A 78 -22.17 14.00 4.93
C VAL A 78 -21.16 14.81 5.75
N ARG A 79 -20.66 14.27 6.87
CA ARG A 79 -19.63 14.85 7.76
C ARG A 79 -18.32 14.05 7.78
N SER A 80 -18.23 13.00 6.98
CA SER A 80 -17.16 12.01 7.08
C SER A 80 -15.81 12.56 6.65
N ARG A 81 -14.76 12.14 7.39
CA ARG A 81 -13.33 12.27 7.06
C ARG A 81 -12.91 11.54 5.78
N PHE A 82 -13.87 11.12 4.97
CA PHE A 82 -13.70 10.48 3.68
C PHE A 82 -12.76 11.26 2.75
N GLY A 83 -12.84 12.60 2.76
CA GLY A 83 -11.92 13.44 1.97
C GLY A 83 -10.45 13.32 2.39
N LEU A 84 -10.18 13.08 3.67
CA LEU A 84 -8.83 12.89 4.21
C LEU A 84 -8.28 11.50 3.88
N GLY A 85 -9.11 10.47 4.03
CA GLY A 85 -8.76 9.11 3.61
C GLY A 85 -8.48 9.02 2.11
N LEU A 86 -9.33 9.66 1.29
CA LEU A 86 -9.16 9.72 -0.16
C LEU A 86 -7.89 10.49 -0.56
N TRP A 87 -7.57 11.60 0.12
CA TRP A 87 -6.30 12.30 -0.08
C TRP A 87 -5.08 11.49 0.36
N GLY A 88 -5.16 10.77 1.47
CA GLY A 88 -4.10 9.87 1.92
C GLY A 88 -3.80 8.77 0.89
N ILE A 89 -4.85 8.16 0.34
CA ILE A 89 -4.75 7.18 -0.74
C ILE A 89 -4.10 7.78 -2.00
N LEU A 90 -4.52 8.98 -2.42
CA LEU A 90 -3.94 9.65 -3.58
C LEU A 90 -2.44 9.95 -3.39
N ILE A 91 -2.01 10.35 -2.19
CA ILE A 91 -0.61 10.60 -1.87
C ILE A 91 0.21 9.31 -1.97
N VAL A 92 -0.32 8.19 -1.46
CA VAL A 92 0.32 6.87 -1.57
C VAL A 92 0.47 6.47 -3.04
N LEU A 93 -0.59 6.61 -3.85
CA LEU A 93 -0.56 6.29 -5.27
C LEU A 93 0.43 7.17 -6.04
N PHE A 94 0.47 8.48 -5.77
CA PHE A 94 1.40 9.40 -6.43
C PHE A 94 2.85 9.10 -6.06
N SER A 95 3.12 8.83 -4.77
CA SER A 95 4.45 8.40 -4.32
C SER A 95 4.90 7.11 -5.00
N MET A 96 4.00 6.13 -5.11
CA MET A 96 4.27 4.87 -5.79
C MET A 96 4.57 5.08 -7.28
N GLY A 97 3.79 5.94 -7.97
CA GLY A 97 4.04 6.30 -9.36
C GLY A 97 5.41 6.95 -9.56
N ILE A 98 5.81 7.85 -8.65
CA ILE A 98 7.15 8.45 -8.66
C ILE A 98 8.23 7.38 -8.44
N ALA A 99 8.05 6.48 -7.48
CA ALA A 99 9.01 5.44 -7.18
C ALA A 99 9.23 4.48 -8.36
N PHE A 100 8.15 4.00 -8.98
CA PHE A 100 8.23 3.18 -10.19
C PHE A 100 8.85 3.93 -11.36
N GLY A 101 8.46 5.20 -11.58
CA GLY A 101 9.04 6.04 -12.62
C GLY A 101 10.55 6.25 -12.44
N VAL A 102 11.00 6.54 -11.22
CA VAL A 102 12.43 6.69 -10.90
C VAL A 102 13.18 5.36 -11.06
N ALA A 103 12.61 4.25 -10.61
CA ALA A 103 13.23 2.94 -10.72
C ALA A 103 13.47 2.53 -12.19
N VAL A 104 12.49 2.78 -13.07
CA VAL A 104 12.61 2.46 -14.51
C VAL A 104 13.48 3.47 -15.25
N CYS A 105 13.21 4.76 -15.10
CA CYS A 105 13.87 5.78 -15.92
C CYS A 105 15.31 6.08 -15.48
N VAL A 106 15.57 6.08 -14.16
CA VAL A 106 16.88 6.47 -13.61
C VAL A 106 17.73 5.24 -13.31
N MET A 107 17.16 4.26 -12.62
CA MET A 107 17.91 3.08 -12.16
C MET A 107 17.93 1.92 -13.16
N ARG A 108 17.09 1.98 -14.20
CA ARG A 108 16.92 0.91 -15.22
C ARG A 108 16.65 -0.47 -14.61
N ILE A 109 15.89 -0.51 -13.53
CA ILE A 109 15.49 -1.74 -12.86
C ILE A 109 14.34 -2.38 -13.63
N GLU A 110 14.45 -3.68 -13.90
CA GLU A 110 13.36 -4.47 -14.49
C GLU A 110 12.27 -4.71 -13.43
N ILE A 111 11.08 -4.16 -13.66
CA ILE A 111 9.94 -4.37 -12.76
C ILE A 111 9.39 -5.77 -13.00
N THR A 112 9.42 -6.60 -11.95
CA THR A 112 8.81 -7.92 -11.94
C THR A 112 7.32 -7.84 -11.65
N MET A 113 6.55 -8.83 -12.13
CA MET A 113 5.13 -8.97 -11.82
C MET A 113 4.85 -8.99 -10.31
N ILE A 114 5.67 -9.68 -9.53
CA ILE A 114 5.55 -9.76 -8.06
C ILE A 114 5.63 -8.36 -7.44
N THR A 115 6.50 -7.50 -7.96
CA THR A 115 6.66 -6.12 -7.46
C THR A 115 5.40 -5.30 -7.69
N LEU A 116 4.76 -5.44 -8.86
CA LEU A 116 3.52 -4.73 -9.18
C LEU A 116 2.35 -5.18 -8.30
N GLU A 117 2.37 -6.42 -7.81
CA GLU A 117 1.29 -6.97 -6.99
C GLU A 117 1.47 -6.66 -5.49
N VAL A 118 2.67 -6.84 -4.95
CA VAL A 118 2.88 -6.78 -3.49
C VAL A 118 3.19 -5.37 -3.01
N VAL A 119 3.97 -4.59 -3.76
CA VAL A 119 4.40 -3.24 -3.33
C VAL A 119 3.22 -2.30 -3.07
N PRO A 120 2.17 -2.23 -3.91
CA PRO A 120 1.04 -1.33 -3.64
C PRO A 120 0.36 -1.62 -2.31
N PHE A 121 0.18 -2.90 -1.99
CA PHE A 121 -0.43 -3.33 -0.74
C PHE A 121 0.44 -2.94 0.46
N LEU A 122 1.73 -3.24 0.37
CA LEU A 122 2.69 -2.97 1.43
C LEU A 122 2.80 -1.47 1.73
N ILE A 123 2.95 -0.64 0.70
CA ILE A 123 3.14 0.81 0.88
C ILE A 123 1.85 1.46 1.35
N LEU A 124 0.69 0.94 0.94
CA LEU A 124 -0.59 1.38 1.46
C LEU A 124 -0.75 1.07 2.94
N ALA A 125 -0.40 -0.15 3.38
CA ALA A 125 -0.48 -0.52 4.80
C ALA A 125 0.39 0.41 5.68
N ILE A 126 1.63 0.65 5.25
CA ILE A 126 2.55 1.60 5.90
C ILE A 126 2.01 3.04 5.87
N GLY A 127 1.45 3.46 4.74
CA GLY A 127 0.91 4.81 4.57
C GLY A 127 -0.30 5.08 5.46
N VAL A 128 -1.17 4.08 5.60
CA VAL A 128 -2.37 4.13 6.43
C VAL A 128 -2.02 4.29 7.91
N ASP A 129 -1.02 3.57 8.41
CA ASP A 129 -0.57 3.69 9.81
C ASP A 129 -0.14 5.13 10.16
N ASN A 130 0.70 5.73 9.31
CA ASN A 130 1.15 7.10 9.49
C ASN A 130 0.01 8.14 9.42
N MET A 131 -1.02 7.88 8.59
CA MET A 131 -2.21 8.73 8.54
C MET A 131 -3.04 8.61 9.82
N PHE A 132 -3.23 7.40 10.34
CA PHE A 132 -4.00 7.18 11.57
C PHE A 132 -3.37 7.86 12.78
N ILE A 133 -2.05 7.74 12.95
CA ILE A 133 -1.34 8.42 14.05
C ILE A 133 -1.53 9.94 13.94
N LEU A 134 -1.38 10.51 12.74
CA LEU A 134 -1.58 11.94 12.52
C LEU A 134 -3.02 12.39 12.80
N THR A 135 -4.03 11.66 12.32
CA THR A 135 -5.44 12.01 12.53
C THR A 135 -5.85 11.87 13.99
N ASN A 136 -5.33 10.87 14.69
CA ASN A 136 -5.60 10.68 16.12
C ASN A 136 -5.04 11.83 16.96
N GLU A 137 -3.86 12.34 16.60
CA GLU A 137 -3.28 13.49 17.28
C GLU A 137 -4.03 14.79 16.96
N LEU A 138 -4.44 14.99 15.71
CA LEU A 138 -5.30 16.12 15.33
C LEU A 138 -6.61 16.13 16.14
N ASP A 139 -7.20 14.96 16.37
CA ASP A 139 -8.40 14.81 17.22
C ASP A 139 -8.13 15.11 18.68
N ARG A 140 -6.98 14.65 19.19
CA ARG A 140 -6.58 14.90 20.57
C ARG A 140 -6.40 16.41 20.80
N LEU A 141 -5.67 17.08 19.92
CA LEU A 141 -5.41 18.52 20.02
C LEU A 141 -6.67 19.35 19.88
N THR A 142 -7.59 18.96 18.99
CA THR A 142 -8.87 19.65 18.84
C THR A 142 -9.73 19.54 20.08
N ARG A 143 -9.75 18.37 20.74
CA ARG A 143 -10.51 18.16 21.99
C ARG A 143 -9.90 18.91 23.18
N CYS A 144 -8.56 18.93 23.28
CA CYS A 144 -7.86 19.50 24.43
C CYS A 144 -7.62 21.01 24.32
N GLN A 145 -7.52 21.57 23.11
CA GLN A 145 -7.19 22.98 22.88
C GLN A 145 -8.25 23.65 22.01
N SER A 146 -9.18 24.36 22.66
CA SER A 146 -10.21 25.19 22.03
C SER A 146 -9.70 26.53 21.47
N HIS A 147 -8.39 26.79 21.55
CA HIS A 147 -7.79 28.11 21.27
C HIS A 147 -7.15 28.26 19.88
N PHE A 148 -7.16 27.24 19.03
CA PHE A 148 -6.52 27.35 17.71
C PHE A 148 -7.35 28.25 16.76
N HIS A 149 -6.76 29.36 16.32
CA HIS A 149 -7.39 30.29 15.38
C HIS A 149 -7.30 29.86 13.91
N SER A 150 -6.43 28.90 13.57
CA SER A 150 -6.26 28.45 12.18
C SER A 150 -5.85 26.98 12.04
N LEU A 151 -6.40 26.30 11.02
CA LEU A 151 -6.12 24.90 10.68
C LEU A 151 -4.62 24.61 10.41
N PRO A 152 -3.87 25.51 9.73
CA PRO A 152 -2.42 25.31 9.54
C PRO A 152 -1.63 25.28 10.85
N GLN A 153 -2.05 26.03 11.87
CA GLN A 153 -1.42 26.00 13.20
C GLN A 153 -1.70 24.69 13.91
N LEU A 154 -2.94 24.19 13.85
CA LEU A 154 -3.32 22.90 14.44
C LEU A 154 -2.54 21.73 13.80
N VAL A 155 -2.43 21.72 12.46
CA VAL A 155 -1.63 20.71 11.75
C VAL A 155 -0.14 20.87 12.01
N GLY A 156 0.34 22.11 12.19
CA GLY A 156 1.71 22.40 12.59
C GLY A 156 2.04 21.82 13.98
N GLU A 157 1.14 22.01 14.94
CA GLU A 157 1.28 21.47 16.30
C GLU A 157 1.21 19.94 16.30
N ALA A 158 0.24 19.34 15.60
CA ALA A 158 0.16 17.88 15.47
C ALA A 158 1.44 17.29 14.86
N MET A 159 1.99 17.94 13.84
CA MET A 159 3.27 17.54 13.25
C MET A 159 4.46 17.75 14.18
N MET A 160 4.39 18.67 15.14
CA MET A 160 5.42 18.83 16.16
C MET A 160 5.47 17.62 17.10
N HIS A 161 4.31 17.10 17.50
CA HIS A 161 4.22 15.94 18.40
C HIS A 161 4.47 14.61 17.69
N VAL A 162 3.89 14.39 16.51
CA VAL A 162 3.92 13.09 15.80
C VAL A 162 5.01 13.01 14.73
N GLY A 163 5.48 14.16 14.21
CA GLY A 163 6.47 14.23 13.14
C GLY A 163 7.74 13.40 13.39
N PRO A 164 8.38 13.48 14.58
CA PRO A 164 9.55 12.67 14.91
C PRO A 164 9.27 11.16 14.85
N SER A 165 8.07 10.72 15.21
CA SER A 165 7.69 9.30 15.12
C SER A 165 7.58 8.87 13.66
N ILE A 166 6.94 9.68 12.81
CA ILE A 166 6.81 9.40 11.36
C ILE A 166 8.17 9.40 10.67
N THR A 167 9.09 10.30 11.04
CA THR A 167 10.43 10.37 10.44
C THR A 167 11.25 9.13 10.78
N VAL A 168 11.21 8.69 12.04
CA VAL A 168 11.91 7.47 12.49
C VAL A 168 11.31 6.23 11.84
N ALA A 169 9.98 6.13 11.75
CA ALA A 169 9.30 5.05 11.06
C ALA A 169 9.74 4.97 9.59
N ALA A 170 9.63 6.08 8.85
CA ALA A 170 10.02 6.13 7.43
C ALA A 170 11.50 5.81 7.21
N ALA A 171 12.39 6.29 8.10
CA ALA A 171 13.82 5.98 8.04
C ALA A 171 14.08 4.49 8.30
N SER A 172 13.43 3.91 9.31
CA SER A 172 13.59 2.49 9.65
C SER A 172 13.05 1.57 8.55
N GLU A 173 11.89 1.87 7.98
CA GLU A 173 11.29 1.16 6.85
C GLU A 173 12.18 1.23 5.62
N SER A 174 12.66 2.43 5.27
CA SER A 174 13.54 2.63 4.11
C SER A 174 14.85 1.87 4.28
N LEU A 175 15.45 1.89 5.47
CA LEU A 175 16.67 1.14 5.76
C LEU A 175 16.44 -0.37 5.73
N ALA A 176 15.32 -0.85 6.28
CA ALA A 176 14.97 -2.26 6.25
C ALA A 176 14.80 -2.77 4.80
N PHE A 177 14.13 -2.00 3.93
CA PHE A 177 14.04 -2.33 2.51
C PHE A 177 15.39 -2.25 1.81
N LEU A 178 16.23 -1.26 2.10
CA LEU A 178 17.59 -1.18 1.53
C LEU A 178 18.47 -2.38 1.93
N VAL A 179 18.36 -2.86 3.17
CA VAL A 179 19.03 -4.09 3.60
C VAL A 179 18.48 -5.31 2.83
N GLY A 180 17.16 -5.36 2.61
CA GLY A 180 16.54 -6.38 1.76
C GLY A 180 17.02 -6.34 0.31
N ALA A 181 17.34 -5.16 -0.22
CA ALA A 181 17.89 -4.99 -1.55
C ALA A 181 19.31 -5.56 -1.70
N TYR A 182 20.05 -5.74 -0.60
CA TYR A 182 21.39 -6.34 -0.63
C TYR A 182 21.38 -7.87 -0.83
N THR A 183 20.21 -8.49 -0.87
CA THR A 183 20.08 -9.94 -1.07
C THR A 183 20.44 -10.36 -2.50
N LYS A 184 20.99 -11.57 -2.68
CA LYS A 184 21.42 -12.09 -3.99
C LYS A 184 20.28 -12.61 -4.88
N ILE A 185 19.03 -12.28 -4.56
CA ILE A 185 17.85 -12.74 -5.30
C ILE A 185 17.34 -11.55 -6.15
N PRO A 186 17.51 -11.55 -7.48
CA PRO A 186 17.24 -10.37 -8.32
C PRO A 186 15.81 -9.84 -8.25
N ALA A 187 14.83 -10.75 -8.09
CA ALA A 187 13.43 -10.39 -7.92
C ALA A 187 13.19 -9.65 -6.58
N LEU A 188 13.89 -10.05 -5.51
CA LEU A 188 13.79 -9.43 -4.20
C LEU A 188 14.55 -8.09 -4.16
N GLU A 189 15.70 -8.01 -4.82
CA GLU A 189 16.46 -6.77 -4.97
C GLU A 189 15.61 -5.66 -5.60
N SER A 190 14.99 -5.96 -6.76
CA SER A 190 14.14 -5.01 -7.49
C SER A 190 12.91 -4.60 -6.66
N PHE A 191 12.28 -5.56 -5.98
CA PHE A 191 11.15 -5.31 -5.07
C PHE A 191 11.53 -4.36 -3.93
N CYS A 192 12.62 -4.67 -3.23
CA CYS A 192 13.10 -3.92 -2.08
C CYS A 192 13.56 -2.52 -2.47
N MET A 193 14.20 -2.36 -3.62
CA MET A 193 14.66 -1.05 -4.10
C MET A 193 13.49 -0.13 -4.46
N VAL A 194 12.45 -0.66 -5.12
CA VAL A 194 11.21 0.08 -5.38
C VAL A 194 10.48 0.43 -4.09
N ALA A 195 10.38 -0.50 -3.13
CA ALA A 195 9.73 -0.26 -1.85
C ALA A 195 10.45 0.83 -1.03
N ALA A 196 11.78 0.79 -0.96
CA ALA A 196 12.58 1.82 -0.29
C ALA A 196 12.35 3.22 -0.92
N LEU A 197 12.32 3.30 -2.26
CA LEU A 197 12.01 4.54 -2.96
C LEU A 197 10.59 5.02 -2.68
N ALA A 198 9.60 4.13 -2.67
CA ALA A 198 8.20 4.47 -2.41
C ALA A 198 7.99 5.01 -0.98
N VAL A 199 8.67 4.43 0.03
CA VAL A 199 8.64 4.95 1.39
C VAL A 199 9.32 6.32 1.47
N ALA A 200 10.50 6.48 0.86
CA ALA A 200 11.21 7.76 0.85
C ALA A 200 10.41 8.87 0.16
N ARG A 201 9.84 8.60 -1.02
CA ARG A 201 9.00 9.56 -1.74
C ARG A 201 7.70 9.86 -1.00
N ARG A 202 7.14 8.90 -0.28
CA ARG A 202 5.95 9.13 0.56
C ARG A 202 6.26 10.13 1.65
N TYR A 203 7.41 9.98 2.31
CA TYR A 203 7.87 10.94 3.32
C TYR A 203 8.08 12.34 2.72
N ASP A 204 8.70 12.45 1.54
CA ASP A 204 8.84 13.73 0.81
C ASP A 204 7.48 14.39 0.50
N LEU A 205 6.44 13.59 0.28
CA LEU A 205 5.08 14.04 0.00
C LEU A 205 4.27 14.34 1.28
N CYS A 206 4.74 14.01 2.48
CA CYS A 206 4.03 14.33 3.73
C CYS A 206 3.66 15.82 3.89
N PRO A 207 4.48 16.81 3.48
CA PRO A 207 4.07 18.22 3.51
C PRO A 207 2.84 18.53 2.64
N TRP A 208 2.59 17.75 1.58
CA TRP A 208 1.42 17.92 0.71
C TRP A 208 0.10 17.53 1.37
N ILE A 209 0.15 16.76 2.46
CA ILE A 209 -1.02 16.49 3.32
C ILE A 209 -1.66 17.81 3.79
N LYS A 210 -0.88 18.88 3.97
CA LYS A 210 -1.38 20.21 4.38
C LYS A 210 -2.25 20.88 3.32
N LYS A 211 -2.08 20.53 2.04
CA LYS A 211 -2.68 21.25 0.90
C LYS A 211 -4.21 21.14 0.82
N PRO A 212 -4.86 19.96 0.99
CA PRO A 212 -6.32 19.89 1.08
C PRO A 212 -6.92 20.72 2.23
N TYR A 213 -6.18 20.88 3.33
CA TYR A 213 -6.60 21.73 4.44
C TYR A 213 -6.40 23.23 4.18
N VAL A 214 -5.42 23.61 3.34
CA VAL A 214 -5.11 25.01 2.99
C VAL A 214 -5.97 25.53 1.83
N LEU A 215 -6.38 24.65 0.90
CA LEU A 215 -7.07 25.03 -0.34
C LEU A 215 -8.60 25.14 -0.20
N SER A 216 -9.18 24.74 0.94
CA SER A 216 -10.62 24.92 1.16
C SER A 216 -10.92 26.40 1.47
N PRO A 217 -11.86 27.05 0.76
CA PRO A 217 -12.12 28.48 0.89
C PRO A 217 -12.74 28.89 2.24
N ASP A 218 -13.26 27.95 3.04
CA ASP A 218 -14.03 28.25 4.26
C ASP A 218 -13.35 27.75 5.55
N LYS A 219 -12.31 28.47 5.97
CA LYS A 219 -11.53 28.18 7.19
C LYS A 219 -12.37 28.10 8.47
N ALA A 220 -13.43 28.90 8.58
CA ALA A 220 -14.32 28.93 9.75
C ALA A 220 -15.37 27.80 9.75
N ARG A 221 -15.72 27.26 8.58
CA ARG A 221 -16.67 26.16 8.43
C ARG A 221 -16.00 24.81 8.72
N GLN A 222 -14.71 24.67 8.37
CA GLN A 222 -13.91 23.48 8.71
C GLN A 222 -13.60 23.34 10.19
N ILE A 223 -13.24 24.42 10.90
CA ILE A 223 -13.02 24.34 12.36
C ILE A 223 -14.31 23.93 13.08
N ARG A 224 -15.46 24.46 12.63
CA ARG A 224 -16.78 24.13 13.17
C ARG A 224 -17.23 22.72 12.81
N ALA A 225 -17.02 22.29 11.56
CA ALA A 225 -17.25 20.91 11.14
C ALA A 225 -16.36 19.93 11.92
N TYR A 226 -15.06 20.22 12.06
CA TYR A 226 -14.11 19.38 12.77
C TYR A 226 -14.33 19.38 14.29
N SER A 227 -14.69 20.50 14.91
CA SER A 227 -15.04 20.56 16.34
C SER A 227 -16.31 19.76 16.63
N ASP A 228 -17.31 19.89 15.76
CA ASP A 228 -18.55 19.14 15.92
C ASP A 228 -18.38 17.65 15.57
N ASP A 229 -17.45 17.29 14.68
CA ASP A 229 -17.06 15.91 14.38
C ASP A 229 -16.27 15.30 15.53
N ALA A 230 -15.35 16.06 16.15
CA ALA A 230 -14.60 15.63 17.33
C ALA A 230 -15.49 15.47 18.57
N ALA A 231 -16.55 16.29 18.69
CA ALA A 231 -17.58 16.16 19.73
C ALA A 231 -18.57 15.02 19.44
N ALA A 232 -18.81 14.67 18.17
CA ALA A 232 -19.70 13.57 17.76
C ALA A 232 -19.02 12.19 17.74
N VAL A 233 -17.68 12.10 17.75
CA VAL A 233 -16.94 10.86 18.00
C VAL A 233 -16.97 10.57 19.51
N ASP A 234 -18.18 10.37 20.01
CA ASP A 234 -18.45 9.85 21.34
C ASP A 234 -18.14 8.35 21.28
N SER A 235 -16.93 7.99 21.73
CA SER A 235 -16.42 6.63 21.93
C SER A 235 -16.55 5.69 20.71
N SER A 236 -15.46 5.52 19.95
CA SER A 236 -15.45 4.47 18.92
C SER A 236 -15.78 3.14 19.60
N VAL A 237 -16.74 2.38 19.06
CA VAL A 237 -17.19 1.10 19.63
C VAL A 237 -16.01 0.15 19.87
N VAL A 238 -15.00 0.27 19.01
CA VAL A 238 -13.73 -0.47 19.07
C VAL A 238 -12.91 -0.04 20.29
N GLN A 239 -12.79 1.26 20.56
CA GLN A 239 -12.02 1.80 21.68
C GLN A 239 -12.72 1.49 23.01
N THR A 240 -14.05 1.63 23.07
CA THR A 240 -14.84 1.20 24.23
C THR A 240 -14.69 -0.30 24.48
N PHE A 241 -14.69 -1.13 23.44
CA PHE A 241 -14.48 -2.58 23.56
C PHE A 241 -13.06 -2.93 24.01
N LEU A 242 -12.04 -2.27 23.45
CA LEU A 242 -10.64 -2.41 23.85
C LEU A 242 -10.47 -2.08 25.34
N ASP A 243 -10.94 -0.91 25.76
CA ASP A 243 -10.80 -0.43 27.14
C ASP A 243 -11.63 -1.26 28.14
N SER A 244 -12.85 -1.63 27.76
CA SER A 244 -13.79 -2.36 28.64
C SER A 244 -13.45 -3.85 28.80
N LYS A 245 -13.11 -4.53 27.69
CA LYS A 245 -13.04 -6.00 27.64
C LYS A 245 -11.66 -6.51 27.32
N TRP A 246 -10.96 -5.89 26.37
CA TRP A 246 -9.75 -6.47 25.79
C TRP A 246 -8.49 -6.21 26.63
N ILE A 247 -8.27 -4.95 27.05
CA ILE A 247 -7.15 -4.56 27.90
C ILE A 247 -7.18 -5.31 29.25
N PRO A 248 -8.30 -5.38 29.98
CA PRO A 248 -8.35 -6.10 31.25
C PRO A 248 -8.09 -7.61 31.09
N LEU A 249 -8.54 -8.20 29.98
CA LEU A 249 -8.31 -9.60 29.65
C LEU A 249 -6.83 -9.86 29.31
N LEU A 250 -6.20 -9.00 28.53
CA LEU A 250 -4.79 -9.13 28.12
C LEU A 250 -3.84 -9.00 29.32
N PHE A 251 -4.12 -8.07 30.23
CA PHE A 251 -3.32 -7.84 31.43
C PHE A 251 -3.70 -8.73 32.61
N ALA A 252 -4.61 -9.68 32.43
CA ALA A 252 -4.89 -10.68 33.45
C ALA A 252 -3.65 -11.56 33.70
N LYS A 253 -3.36 -11.85 34.97
CA LYS A 253 -2.15 -12.61 35.34
C LYS A 253 -2.08 -14.00 34.70
N TRP A 254 -3.23 -14.60 34.37
CA TRP A 254 -3.29 -15.90 33.71
C TRP A 254 -2.94 -15.81 32.21
N THR A 255 -3.48 -14.82 31.49
CA THR A 255 -3.19 -14.61 30.07
C THR A 255 -1.73 -14.21 29.86
N GLN A 256 -1.16 -13.33 30.69
CA GLN A 256 0.26 -12.98 30.61
C GLN A 256 1.18 -14.19 30.78
N ARG A 257 0.90 -15.07 31.77
CA ARG A 257 1.68 -16.29 31.98
C ARG A 257 1.54 -17.29 30.83
N LEU A 258 0.38 -17.32 30.18
CA LEU A 258 0.12 -18.24 29.07
C LEU A 258 0.82 -17.75 27.80
N VAL A 259 0.74 -16.45 27.49
CA VAL A 259 1.41 -15.84 26.33
C VAL A 259 2.93 -15.94 26.44
N VAL A 260 3.51 -15.61 27.60
CA VAL A 260 4.98 -15.68 27.83
C VAL A 260 5.51 -17.12 27.82
N ARG A 261 4.65 -18.13 28.02
CA ARG A 261 5.04 -19.55 27.90
C ARG A 261 4.91 -20.10 26.48
N LEU A 262 4.18 -19.42 25.60
CA LEU A 262 3.91 -19.83 24.23
C LEU A 262 4.84 -19.18 23.20
N VAL A 263 5.46 -18.05 23.56
CA VAL A 263 6.54 -17.38 22.81
C VAL A 263 7.89 -17.87 23.35
#